data_AF-A0A960GST6-F1
#
_entry.id   AF-A0A960GST6-F1
#
_cell.length_a   1.000
_cell.length_b   1.000
_cell.length_c   1.000
_cell.angle_alpha   90.00
_cell.angle_beta   90.00
_cell.angle_gamma   90.00
#
_symmetry.space_group_name_H-M   'P 1'
#
loop_
_entity.id
_entity.type
_entity.pdbx_description
1 polymer ?
#
loop_
_entity_poly.entity_id
_entity_poly.type
_entity_poly.pdbx_seq_one_letter_code
_entity_poly.pdbx_strand_id
1 'polypeptide(L)'
;MSTRRPAPTILFTALAATIVVLPWAINGSPGSGQHRGPLAEETILSQQSLAGIGGGETLRELRQDEPFSMVAVTGTDLTGTSARIRAQRADGSWGPWYEAENLESNADDSQTGGPRGTDPIYVGPTTAVQIAVKRPHSAPVTAEAPQNGLDAGRDLGYIPATAEQPLNQTMSAILITPPKAPVDSQWNPPTATQGPGQPPPIISRAQWGAGTGIRCGGPSYGEGVRAAVVHHTATGNDYAPEDSAAIIRSIYAYHTMTLGWCDIAYNALVDKYGQVFEGRAGGITKDVMGSHTGGFNRDVWGVSMIGNFEDEPPPDVLVRAVGKLIGWRLSLDRVNPLGSVSLTSAGGSYTVYPAGATPTLPEIFAHRDVGNTECPGNRGYAALDEIRKIAAGFTLPPDTVEALHGGAILARWQSDGGKASPLGMPTSPEAAGEGSTRYATFERGAMYWSPNTGAQPLTGAIYQAWASLGYERGALGMPTSGEIAEPEWIVQNFQHGTLNFDRQTHNVLRVIDGVTLVLPPPPTDGPPVQLERFTPIR
;
A
#
# COMPACT_ATOMS: atom_id res chain seq x y z
N MET A 1 -39.59 -45.49 -76.27
CA MET A 1 -39.91 -44.05 -76.31
C MET A 1 -40.94 -43.73 -75.24
N SER A 2 -40.87 -42.51 -74.70
CA SER A 2 -41.84 -41.85 -73.80
C SER A 2 -41.65 -41.99 -72.28
N THR A 3 -40.73 -41.16 -71.77
CA THR A 3 -40.91 -40.11 -70.74
C THR A 3 -41.89 -40.30 -69.58
N ARG A 4 -41.39 -40.14 -68.34
CA ARG A 4 -42.15 -39.63 -67.19
C ARG A 4 -41.42 -38.43 -66.57
N ARG A 5 -42.15 -37.34 -66.35
CA ARG A 5 -41.72 -36.08 -65.69
C ARG A 5 -41.64 -36.24 -64.17
N PRO A 6 -40.80 -35.43 -63.48
CA PRO A 6 -41.11 -34.94 -62.15
C PRO A 6 -41.22 -33.40 -62.06
N ALA A 7 -41.85 -32.97 -60.98
CA ALA A 7 -42.38 -31.63 -60.63
C ALA A 7 -41.32 -30.67 -60.01
N PRO A 8 -41.66 -29.39 -59.74
CA PRO A 8 -40.68 -28.31 -59.65
C PRO A 8 -40.17 -27.95 -58.24
N THR A 9 -39.05 -27.23 -58.27
CA THR A 9 -38.20 -26.67 -57.22
C THR A 9 -38.73 -25.34 -56.64
N ILE A 10 -38.48 -25.07 -55.35
CA ILE A 10 -38.31 -23.69 -54.82
C ILE A 10 -37.02 -23.64 -53.99
N LEU A 11 -36.21 -22.61 -54.27
CA LEU A 11 -34.88 -22.31 -53.74
C LEU A 11 -34.90 -21.86 -52.26
N PHE A 12 -33.85 -22.23 -51.53
CA PHE A 12 -33.32 -21.45 -50.41
C PHE A 12 -31.83 -21.15 -50.67
N THR A 13 -31.47 -19.87 -50.69
CA THR A 13 -30.10 -19.37 -50.75
C THR A 13 -29.50 -19.29 -49.35
N ALA A 14 -28.35 -19.92 -49.14
CA ALA A 14 -27.47 -19.74 -47.98
C ALA A 14 -26.10 -19.21 -48.47
N LEU A 15 -25.60 -18.16 -47.82
CA LEU A 15 -24.28 -17.55 -48.07
C LEU A 15 -23.28 -18.07 -47.02
N ALA A 16 -22.09 -18.42 -47.50
CA ALA A 16 -21.06 -19.20 -46.84
C ALA A 16 -20.21 -18.41 -45.84
N ALA A 17 -19.83 -19.06 -44.73
CA ALA A 17 -18.70 -18.67 -43.89
C ALA A 17 -17.63 -19.78 -43.95
N THR A 18 -16.43 -19.42 -44.41
CA THR A 18 -15.29 -20.34 -44.53
C THR A 18 -14.54 -20.42 -43.21
N ILE A 19 -14.54 -21.59 -42.59
CA ILE A 19 -13.65 -21.97 -41.50
C ILE A 19 -12.48 -22.75 -42.12
N VAL A 20 -11.24 -22.33 -41.85
CA VAL A 20 -10.03 -23.09 -42.16
C VAL A 20 -9.52 -23.72 -40.87
N VAL A 21 -9.48 -25.06 -40.84
CA VAL A 21 -8.82 -25.88 -39.83
C VAL A 21 -7.77 -26.72 -40.54
N LEU A 22 -6.58 -26.85 -39.91
CA LEU A 22 -5.73 -28.06 -39.75
C LEU A 22 -4.24 -27.67 -39.62
N PRO A 23 -3.34 -28.51 -39.05
CA PRO A 23 -3.55 -29.71 -38.22
C PRO A 23 -2.65 -29.78 -36.95
N TRP A 24 -3.08 -30.60 -35.99
CA TRP A 24 -2.27 -31.08 -34.86
C TRP A 24 -1.53 -32.39 -35.21
N ALA A 25 -0.28 -32.53 -34.77
CA ALA A 25 0.44 -33.81 -34.68
C ALA A 25 1.28 -33.89 -33.37
N ILE A 26 0.59 -34.37 -32.34
CA ILE A 26 0.96 -35.25 -31.20
C ILE A 26 2.41 -35.80 -31.13
N ASN A 27 3.16 -35.47 -30.06
CA ASN A 27 3.56 -36.40 -28.97
C ASN A 27 4.50 -35.77 -27.90
N GLY A 28 4.13 -35.87 -26.60
CA GLY A 28 5.05 -35.76 -25.45
C GLY A 28 4.58 -34.89 -24.27
N SER A 29 4.05 -35.50 -23.21
CA SER A 29 3.45 -34.94 -21.95
C SER A 29 4.50 -34.42 -20.92
N PRO A 30 4.19 -34.09 -19.63
CA PRO A 30 3.32 -33.06 -19.03
C PRO A 30 4.10 -32.09 -18.09
N GLY A 31 3.59 -30.89 -17.85
CA GLY A 31 4.09 -30.01 -16.78
C GLY A 31 3.41 -28.65 -16.80
N SER A 32 2.57 -28.40 -15.79
CA SER A 32 1.77 -27.19 -15.58
C SER A 32 2.60 -25.91 -15.69
N GLY A 33 2.56 -25.27 -16.86
CA GLY A 33 2.94 -23.88 -17.02
C GLY A 33 1.90 -23.03 -16.30
N GLN A 34 2.27 -22.50 -15.13
CA GLN A 34 1.55 -21.41 -14.50
C GLN A 34 1.26 -20.34 -15.55
N HIS A 35 0.01 -19.88 -15.62
CA HIS A 35 -0.33 -18.64 -16.31
C HIS A 35 0.55 -17.51 -15.75
N ARG A 36 1.65 -17.20 -16.43
CA ARG A 36 2.36 -15.93 -16.25
C ARG A 36 1.50 -14.87 -16.91
N GLY A 37 0.83 -14.06 -16.08
CA GLY A 37 0.41 -12.73 -16.51
C GLY A 37 1.61 -11.91 -16.99
N PRO A 38 1.40 -10.81 -17.72
CA PRO A 38 2.47 -10.00 -18.28
C PRO A 38 3.42 -9.54 -17.17
N LEU A 39 4.70 -9.87 -17.31
CA LEU A 39 5.77 -9.36 -16.45
C LEU A 39 5.83 -7.84 -16.67
N ALA A 40 5.81 -7.05 -15.60
CA ALA A 40 6.20 -5.65 -15.66
C ALA A 40 7.61 -5.57 -16.25
N GLU A 41 7.86 -4.64 -17.18
CA GLU A 41 9.21 -4.31 -17.64
C GLU A 41 10.12 -4.04 -16.41
N GLU A 42 11.38 -4.46 -16.44
CA GLU A 42 12.27 -4.35 -15.27
C GLU A 42 12.72 -2.89 -15.04
N THR A 43 12.82 -2.47 -13.77
CA THR A 43 13.40 -1.16 -13.41
C THR A 43 14.88 -1.12 -13.79
N ILE A 44 15.29 -0.11 -14.56
CA ILE A 44 16.68 0.02 -15.02
C ILE A 44 17.45 0.95 -14.07
N LEU A 45 18.65 0.53 -13.65
CA LEU A 45 19.56 1.28 -12.79
C LEU A 45 20.85 1.61 -13.55
N SER A 46 21.17 2.89 -13.63
CA SER A 46 22.40 3.41 -14.26
C SER A 46 23.26 4.11 -13.22
N GLN A 47 24.55 3.77 -13.13
CA GLN A 47 25.48 4.36 -12.17
C GLN A 47 26.47 5.29 -12.89
N GLN A 48 26.53 6.56 -12.47
CA GLN A 48 27.52 7.52 -12.96
C GLN A 48 28.45 7.98 -11.83
N SER A 49 29.76 7.93 -12.05
CA SER A 49 30.75 8.31 -11.03
C SER A 49 30.82 9.83 -10.83
N LEU A 50 30.86 10.25 -9.56
CA LEU A 50 31.06 11.63 -9.13
C LEU A 50 32.51 11.84 -8.66
N ALA A 51 33.47 11.57 -9.55
CA ALA A 51 34.90 11.71 -9.26
C ALA A 51 35.37 13.19 -9.20
N GLY A 52 36.50 13.41 -8.55
CA GLY A 52 37.14 14.74 -8.46
C GLY A 52 36.38 15.73 -7.58
N ILE A 53 35.53 15.27 -6.66
CA ILE A 53 34.84 16.13 -5.69
C ILE A 53 35.68 16.18 -4.42
N GLY A 54 36.18 17.36 -4.04
CA GLY A 54 36.90 17.60 -2.78
C GLY A 54 36.00 18.18 -1.68
N GLY A 55 36.61 18.75 -0.64
CA GLY A 55 35.89 19.52 0.37
C GLY A 55 35.29 20.82 -0.17
N GLY A 56 34.15 21.24 0.38
CA GLY A 56 33.36 22.37 -0.11
C GLY A 56 32.15 21.93 -0.94
N GLU A 57 31.54 22.86 -1.67
CA GLU A 57 30.37 22.61 -2.52
C GLU A 57 30.79 22.46 -3.98
N THR A 58 30.34 21.40 -4.63
CA THR A 58 30.63 21.10 -6.03
C THR A 58 29.34 20.81 -6.78
N LEU A 59 29.19 21.38 -7.98
CA LEU A 59 28.08 21.11 -8.89
C LEU A 59 28.52 20.15 -10.00
N ARG A 60 27.71 19.14 -10.29
CA ARG A 60 27.87 18.23 -11.44
C ARG A 60 26.60 18.20 -12.26
N GLU A 61 26.75 18.22 -13.57
CA GLU A 61 25.65 17.99 -14.51
C GLU A 61 25.85 16.61 -15.14
N LEU A 62 24.81 15.79 -15.08
CA LEU A 62 24.80 14.44 -15.63
C LEU A 62 23.74 14.38 -16.74
N ARG A 63 24.07 13.67 -17.82
CA ARG A 63 23.19 13.45 -18.97
C ARG A 63 23.24 11.98 -19.38
N GLN A 64 22.11 11.47 -19.85
CA GLN A 64 22.02 10.19 -20.55
C GLN A 64 20.92 10.25 -21.61
N ASP A 65 21.06 9.47 -22.68
CA ASP A 65 20.12 9.48 -23.81
C ASP A 65 18.76 8.91 -23.40
N GLU A 66 18.76 7.84 -22.60
CA GLU A 66 17.55 7.20 -22.08
C GLU A 66 16.96 8.03 -20.91
N PRO A 67 15.67 8.40 -20.94
CA PRO A 67 15.05 9.12 -19.83
C PRO A 67 15.07 8.33 -18.51
N PHE A 68 15.28 9.06 -17.42
CA PHE A 68 15.17 8.57 -16.04
C PHE A 68 14.31 9.53 -15.24
N SER A 69 13.86 9.11 -14.06
CA SER A 69 12.95 9.95 -13.25
C SER A 69 13.26 9.99 -11.77
N MET A 70 14.25 9.22 -11.33
CA MET A 70 14.65 9.07 -9.94
C MET A 70 16.18 9.12 -9.86
N VAL A 71 16.70 9.84 -8.86
CA VAL A 71 18.15 9.99 -8.66
C VAL A 71 18.52 9.85 -7.19
N ALA A 72 19.53 9.06 -6.89
CA ALA A 72 20.12 8.97 -5.56
C ALA A 72 21.64 9.18 -5.62
N VAL A 73 22.26 9.54 -4.49
CA VAL A 73 23.71 9.61 -4.35
C VAL A 73 24.17 8.48 -3.43
N THR A 74 25.17 7.72 -3.87
CA THR A 74 25.81 6.67 -3.08
C THR A 74 27.29 6.95 -2.89
N GLY A 75 27.88 6.39 -1.84
CA GLY A 75 29.31 6.47 -1.60
C GLY A 75 29.81 5.53 -0.52
N THR A 76 31.13 5.35 -0.44
CA THR A 76 31.75 4.55 0.61
C THR A 76 31.70 5.23 1.98
N ASP A 77 31.68 6.58 2.00
CA ASP A 77 31.48 7.39 3.19
C ASP A 77 30.76 8.70 2.82
N LEU A 78 29.60 8.93 3.42
CA LEU A 78 28.80 10.15 3.26
C LEU A 78 28.77 10.99 4.54
N THR A 79 29.66 10.72 5.50
CA THR A 79 29.68 11.43 6.79
C THR A 79 29.89 12.94 6.57
N GLY A 80 28.98 13.75 7.11
CA GLY A 80 28.99 15.21 6.94
C GLY A 80 28.80 15.70 5.51
N THR A 81 28.37 14.82 4.60
CA THR A 81 28.08 15.14 3.20
C THR A 81 26.58 15.40 3.03
N SER A 82 26.23 16.46 2.30
CA SER A 82 24.86 16.75 1.87
C SER A 82 24.82 16.82 0.35
N ALA A 83 23.70 16.41 -0.24
CA ALA A 83 23.49 16.45 -1.68
C ALA A 83 22.14 17.10 -2.00
N ARG A 84 22.11 17.90 -3.07
CA ARG A 84 20.89 18.47 -3.64
C ARG A 84 20.79 18.09 -5.09
N ILE A 85 19.58 17.81 -5.56
CA ILE A 85 19.32 17.35 -6.93
C ILE A 85 18.26 18.24 -7.57
N ARG A 86 18.44 18.58 -8.85
CA ARG A 86 17.41 19.18 -9.69
C ARG A 86 17.46 18.62 -11.10
N ALA A 87 16.31 18.54 -11.78
CA ALA A 87 16.22 18.08 -13.16
C ALA A 87 16.00 19.22 -14.15
N GLN A 88 16.49 19.02 -15.37
CA GLN A 88 16.12 19.83 -16.52
C GLN A 88 14.73 19.40 -17.00
N ARG A 89 13.83 20.36 -17.22
CA ARG A 89 12.51 20.13 -17.80
C ARG A 89 12.59 20.00 -19.33
N ALA A 90 11.53 19.50 -19.95
CA ALA A 90 11.44 19.37 -21.40
C ALA A 90 11.59 20.70 -22.17
N ASP A 91 11.28 21.83 -21.54
CA ASP A 91 11.46 23.18 -22.09
C ASP A 91 12.91 23.71 -21.96
N GLY A 92 13.82 22.91 -21.39
CA GLY A 92 15.21 23.26 -21.16
C GLY A 92 15.48 24.03 -19.86
N SER A 93 14.43 24.45 -19.13
CA SER A 93 14.56 25.13 -17.83
C SER A 93 14.97 24.15 -16.71
N TRP A 94 15.54 24.68 -15.63
CA TRP A 94 15.88 23.87 -14.45
C TRP A 94 14.77 23.92 -13.40
N GLY A 95 14.49 22.76 -12.81
CA GLY A 95 13.58 22.60 -11.68
C GLY A 95 14.09 23.22 -10.37
N PRO A 96 13.27 23.17 -9.30
CA PRO A 96 13.73 23.49 -7.96
C PRO A 96 14.78 22.49 -7.49
N TRP A 97 15.53 22.86 -6.45
CA TRP A 97 16.44 21.96 -5.75
C TRP A 97 15.67 21.13 -4.73
N TYR A 98 15.99 19.84 -4.67
CA TYR A 98 15.52 18.91 -3.65
C TYR A 98 16.72 18.43 -2.83
N GLU A 99 16.62 18.48 -1.50
CA GLU A 99 17.60 17.86 -0.61
C GLU A 99 17.52 16.33 -0.72
N ALA A 100 18.67 15.68 -0.84
CA ALA A 100 18.81 14.23 -0.80
C ALA A 100 19.43 13.84 0.54
N GLU A 101 18.57 13.57 1.53
CA GLU A 101 18.98 13.22 2.89
C GLU A 101 19.74 11.90 2.92
N ASN A 102 20.75 11.77 3.78
CA ASN A 102 21.45 10.50 3.96
C ASN A 102 20.52 9.48 4.63
N LEU A 103 20.49 8.25 4.11
CA LEU A 103 19.73 7.18 4.75
C LEU A 103 20.34 6.84 6.10
N GLU A 104 19.48 6.89 7.12
CA GLU A 104 19.83 6.66 8.53
C GLU A 104 19.61 5.21 8.98
N SER A 105 19.83 4.25 8.10
CA SER A 105 20.05 2.88 8.54
C SER A 105 20.80 2.09 7.48
N ASN A 106 21.52 1.07 7.92
CA ASN A 106 21.67 -0.12 7.08
C ASN A 106 20.55 -1.06 7.52
N ALA A 107 19.91 -1.73 6.56
CA ALA A 107 18.89 -2.70 6.90
C ALA A 107 19.49 -3.84 7.74
N ASP A 108 18.86 -4.18 8.87
CA ASP A 108 19.29 -5.26 9.76
C ASP A 108 19.33 -6.64 9.06
N ASP A 109 18.65 -6.75 7.92
CA ASP A 109 18.59 -7.92 7.05
C ASP A 109 19.42 -7.79 5.76
N SER A 110 20.36 -6.85 5.68
CA SER A 110 21.25 -6.73 4.53
C SER A 110 22.05 -8.03 4.31
N GLN A 111 21.99 -8.60 3.11
CA GLN A 111 22.74 -9.83 2.78
C GLN A 111 24.14 -9.56 2.21
N THR A 112 24.37 -8.36 1.72
CA THR A 112 25.65 -7.90 1.17
C THR A 112 25.97 -6.51 1.71
N GLY A 113 27.26 -6.18 1.84
CA GLY A 113 27.68 -4.81 2.16
C GLY A 113 27.47 -3.90 0.95
N GLY A 114 26.36 -3.17 0.93
CA GLY A 114 26.11 -2.10 -0.05
C GLY A 114 26.81 -0.79 0.32
N PRO A 115 26.91 0.17 -0.62
CA PRO A 115 27.37 1.52 -0.32
C PRO A 115 26.39 2.23 0.62
N ARG A 116 26.84 3.30 1.29
CA ARG A 116 25.92 4.25 1.93
C ARG A 116 25.22 5.06 0.85
N GLY A 117 23.97 5.43 1.09
CA GLY A 117 23.14 6.13 0.13
C GLY A 117 22.32 7.26 0.74
N THR A 118 21.86 8.16 -0.11
CA THR A 118 20.78 9.11 0.20
C THR A 118 19.42 8.50 -0.10
N ASP A 119 18.33 9.15 0.35
CA ASP A 119 17.00 8.92 -0.20
C ASP A 119 17.02 9.14 -1.72
N PRO A 120 16.32 8.28 -2.50
CA PRO A 120 16.18 8.49 -3.93
C PRO A 120 15.12 9.56 -4.20
N ILE A 121 15.47 10.56 -5.01
CA ILE A 121 14.63 11.72 -5.29
C ILE A 121 13.94 11.57 -6.64
N TYR A 122 12.61 11.56 -6.65
CA TYR A 122 11.82 11.68 -7.88
C TYR A 122 11.93 13.11 -8.40
N VAL A 123 12.32 13.25 -9.66
CA VAL A 123 12.56 14.53 -10.34
C VAL A 123 11.72 14.69 -11.61
N GLY A 124 10.80 13.76 -11.87
CA GLY A 124 10.05 13.66 -13.12
C GLY A 124 10.91 13.12 -14.28
N PRO A 125 10.30 12.75 -15.42
CA PRO A 125 11.03 12.27 -16.59
C PRO A 125 12.02 13.32 -17.11
N THR A 126 13.30 12.96 -17.16
CA THR A 126 14.37 13.84 -17.62
C THR A 126 15.50 13.03 -18.27
N THR A 127 16.30 13.70 -19.11
CA THR A 127 17.58 13.19 -19.61
C THR A 127 18.78 13.90 -18.98
N ALA A 128 18.55 14.88 -18.10
CA ALA A 128 19.60 15.66 -17.48
C ALA A 128 19.27 16.12 -16.05
N VAL A 129 20.24 15.96 -15.16
CA VAL A 129 20.17 16.44 -13.77
C VAL A 129 21.41 17.21 -13.37
N GLN A 130 21.24 18.08 -12.40
CA GLN A 130 22.32 18.70 -11.67
C GLN A 130 22.33 18.22 -10.22
N ILE A 131 23.51 17.87 -9.74
CA ILE A 131 23.76 17.39 -8.39
C ILE A 131 24.76 18.33 -7.74
N ALA A 132 24.34 19.02 -6.68
CA ALA A 132 25.21 19.82 -5.83
C ALA A 132 25.59 18.98 -4.61
N VAL A 133 26.88 18.70 -4.42
CA VAL A 133 27.41 17.93 -3.30
C VAL A 133 28.24 18.85 -2.42
N LYS A 134 27.91 18.94 -1.14
CA LYS A 134 28.66 19.69 -0.14
C LYS A 134 29.31 18.73 0.85
N ARG A 135 30.64 18.79 0.94
CA ARG A 135 31.47 17.91 1.77
C ARG A 135 32.27 18.71 2.81
N PRO A 136 32.67 18.11 3.93
CA PRO A 136 33.58 18.74 4.89
C PRO A 136 34.85 19.25 4.21
N HIS A 137 35.40 20.38 4.65
CA HIS A 137 36.56 21.01 4.01
C HIS A 137 37.80 20.09 3.95
N SER A 138 37.93 19.19 4.92
CA SER A 138 39.00 18.20 5.01
C SER A 138 38.73 16.90 4.26
N ALA A 139 37.60 16.78 3.57
CA ALA A 139 37.21 15.54 2.90
C ALA A 139 38.16 15.23 1.72
N PRO A 140 38.65 13.99 1.59
CA PRO A 140 39.56 13.61 0.51
C PRO A 140 38.84 13.65 -0.84
N VAL A 141 39.57 13.96 -1.91
CA VAL A 141 39.01 14.00 -3.27
C VAL A 141 38.47 12.63 -3.67
N THR A 142 37.26 12.59 -4.24
CA THR A 142 36.66 11.32 -4.68
C THR A 142 37.36 10.74 -5.89
N ALA A 143 37.57 9.43 -5.90
CA ALA A 143 38.08 8.71 -7.07
C ALA A 143 36.94 8.16 -7.94
N GLU A 144 37.30 7.65 -9.12
CA GLU A 144 36.35 6.93 -9.97
C GLU A 144 35.81 5.69 -9.27
N ALA A 145 34.49 5.50 -9.35
CA ALA A 145 33.85 4.29 -8.89
C ALA A 145 34.14 3.14 -9.89
N PRO A 146 34.42 1.91 -9.42
CA PRO A 146 34.57 0.75 -10.30
C PRO A 146 33.30 0.58 -11.16
N GLN A 147 33.45 0.40 -12.48
CA GLN A 147 32.32 0.22 -13.41
C GLN A 147 31.70 -1.19 -13.37
N ASN A 148 31.85 -1.94 -12.27
CA ASN A 148 31.18 -3.24 -12.12
C ASN A 148 29.71 -2.98 -11.82
N GLY A 149 28.97 -2.68 -12.89
CA GLY A 149 27.58 -2.29 -12.87
C GLY A 149 26.66 -3.43 -12.42
N LEU A 150 25.44 -3.02 -12.12
CA LEU A 150 24.28 -3.84 -11.77
C LEU A 150 23.83 -4.81 -12.88
N ASP A 151 24.71 -5.09 -13.86
CA ASP A 151 24.59 -6.07 -14.94
C ASP A 151 25.75 -7.07 -14.88
N ALA A 152 25.66 -8.04 -13.98
CA ALA A 152 26.41 -9.28 -14.10
C ALA A 152 25.57 -10.42 -13.54
N GLY A 153 24.87 -11.12 -14.43
CA GLY A 153 24.33 -12.43 -14.10
C GLY A 153 25.42 -13.29 -13.47
N ARG A 154 25.11 -13.85 -12.29
CA ARG A 154 25.77 -15.01 -11.65
C ARG A 154 27.27 -15.17 -11.97
N ASP A 155 28.14 -14.61 -11.13
CA ASP A 155 29.18 -15.41 -10.47
C ASP A 155 29.82 -14.65 -9.31
N LEU A 156 29.85 -15.28 -8.13
CA LEU A 156 30.53 -14.77 -6.94
C LEU A 156 32.02 -15.14 -7.04
N GLY A 157 32.85 -14.16 -7.39
CA GLY A 157 34.31 -14.26 -7.31
C GLY A 157 34.86 -13.44 -6.14
N TYR A 158 35.22 -14.09 -5.04
CA TYR A 158 35.97 -13.48 -3.95
C TYR A 158 37.40 -13.14 -4.42
N ILE A 159 37.75 -11.85 -4.40
CA ILE A 159 39.15 -11.39 -4.50
C ILE A 159 39.54 -10.85 -3.12
N PRO A 160 40.49 -11.47 -2.39
CA PRO A 160 40.94 -10.94 -1.11
C PRO A 160 41.69 -9.63 -1.34
N ALA A 161 41.28 -8.56 -0.66
CA ALA A 161 42.06 -7.34 -0.56
C ALA A 161 43.19 -7.53 0.46
N THR A 162 44.43 -7.62 0.00
CA THR A 162 45.60 -7.31 0.83
C THR A 162 46.46 -6.24 0.18
N ALA A 163 46.94 -5.36 1.07
CA ALA A 163 48.00 -4.35 0.94
C ALA A 163 47.67 -3.02 0.22
N GLU A 164 47.51 -1.97 1.05
CA GLU A 164 48.01 -0.61 0.82
C GLU A 164 47.60 0.15 -0.45
N GLN A 165 46.30 0.18 -0.75
CA GLN A 165 45.74 1.34 -1.43
C GLN A 165 44.96 2.17 -0.41
N PRO A 166 45.16 3.51 -0.32
CA PRO A 166 44.25 4.33 0.47
C PRO A 166 42.84 4.02 -0.01
N LEU A 167 41.90 3.81 0.91
CA LEU A 167 40.49 3.64 0.60
C LEU A 167 40.03 4.92 -0.11
N ASN A 168 40.17 4.94 -1.44
CA ASN A 168 39.74 6.06 -2.24
C ASN A 168 38.24 6.20 -2.01
N GLN A 169 37.81 7.31 -1.41
CA GLN A 169 36.39 7.57 -1.22
C GLN A 169 35.76 7.68 -2.61
N THR A 170 34.75 6.87 -2.90
CA THR A 170 34.02 6.90 -4.16
C THR A 170 32.63 7.46 -3.90
N MET A 171 32.12 8.20 -4.87
CA MET A 171 30.73 8.65 -4.89
C MET A 171 30.17 8.43 -6.29
N SER A 172 28.89 8.09 -6.35
CA SER A 172 28.16 7.85 -7.58
C SER A 172 26.75 8.43 -7.50
N ALA A 173 26.23 8.85 -8.65
CA ALA A 173 24.81 9.08 -8.85
C ALA A 173 24.18 7.82 -9.43
N ILE A 174 23.03 7.44 -8.89
CA ILE A 174 22.23 6.31 -9.37
C ILE A 174 21.00 6.89 -10.06
N LEU A 175 20.91 6.71 -11.38
CA LEU A 175 19.81 7.16 -12.22
C LEU A 175 18.87 5.98 -12.43
N ILE A 176 17.59 6.15 -12.10
CA ILE A 176 16.61 5.07 -12.06
C ILE A 176 15.48 5.36 -13.05
N THR A 177 15.25 4.40 -13.94
CA THR A 177 14.17 4.42 -14.92
C THR A 177 13.14 3.35 -14.55
N PRO A 178 12.02 3.71 -13.89
CA PRO A 178 10.97 2.76 -13.61
C PRO A 178 10.23 2.36 -14.90
N PRO A 179 9.67 1.14 -14.94
CA PRO A 179 8.74 0.78 -16.00
C PRO A 179 7.50 1.65 -15.93
N LYS A 180 6.96 2.03 -17.09
CA LYS A 180 5.70 2.78 -17.16
C LYS A 180 4.57 1.94 -16.59
N ALA A 181 3.75 2.55 -15.71
CA ALA A 181 2.52 1.89 -15.28
C ALA A 181 1.62 1.65 -16.50
N PRO A 182 0.86 0.54 -16.55
CA PRO A 182 -0.18 0.37 -17.56
C PRO A 182 -1.11 1.58 -17.57
N VAL A 183 -1.42 2.09 -18.77
CA VAL A 183 -2.26 3.29 -18.99
C VAL A 183 -3.66 3.15 -18.36
N ASP A 184 -4.10 1.92 -18.08
CA ASP A 184 -5.43 1.60 -17.55
C ASP A 184 -5.49 1.60 -16.00
N SER A 185 -4.43 2.06 -15.31
CA SER A 185 -4.36 2.16 -13.84
C SER A 185 -5.12 3.39 -13.34
N GLN A 186 -6.40 3.57 -13.71
CA GLN A 186 -7.19 4.68 -13.19
C GLN A 186 -7.44 4.47 -11.69
N TRP A 187 -6.67 5.18 -10.86
CA TRP A 187 -6.96 5.31 -9.45
C TRP A 187 -8.10 6.31 -9.26
N ASN A 188 -9.25 5.80 -8.84
CA ASN A 188 -10.30 6.63 -8.27
C ASN A 188 -10.14 6.63 -6.74
N PRO A 189 -9.99 7.80 -6.10
CA PRO A 189 -9.94 7.87 -4.65
C PRO A 189 -11.23 7.26 -4.09
N PRO A 190 -11.16 6.44 -3.03
CA PRO A 190 -12.33 5.79 -2.47
C PRO A 190 -13.37 6.82 -2.03
N THR A 191 -14.53 6.79 -2.69
CA THR A 191 -15.66 7.72 -2.42
C THR A 191 -16.47 7.32 -1.17
N ALA A 192 -16.16 6.16 -0.58
CA ALA A 192 -16.83 5.64 0.61
C ALA A 192 -16.09 6.01 1.91
N THR A 193 -16.82 6.55 2.88
CA THR A 193 -16.33 6.69 4.26
C THR A 193 -16.15 5.31 4.87
N GLN A 194 -14.92 4.87 5.04
CA GLN A 194 -14.64 3.68 5.82
C GLN A 194 -15.00 3.90 7.29
N GLY A 195 -15.62 2.89 7.90
CA GLY A 195 -15.87 2.87 9.34
C GLY A 195 -14.56 2.67 10.13
N PRO A 196 -14.51 3.10 11.40
CA PRO A 196 -13.37 2.83 12.28
C PRO A 196 -13.02 1.33 12.33
N GLY A 197 -11.73 1.01 12.42
CA GLY A 197 -11.23 -0.37 12.50
C GLY A 197 -11.27 -1.17 11.19
N GLN A 198 -11.71 -0.58 10.07
CA GLN A 198 -11.60 -1.20 8.74
C GLN A 198 -10.30 -0.81 8.04
N PRO A 199 -9.65 -1.71 7.28
CA PRO A 199 -8.46 -1.37 6.52
C PRO A 199 -8.77 -0.33 5.44
N PRO A 200 -7.96 0.73 5.26
CA PRO A 200 -8.00 1.56 4.06
C PRO A 200 -7.83 0.70 2.80
N PRO A 201 -8.30 1.16 1.62
CA PRO A 201 -8.00 0.46 0.39
C PRO A 201 -6.49 0.46 0.18
N ILE A 202 -5.91 -0.74 0.25
CA ILE A 202 -4.46 -0.97 0.17
C ILE A 202 -4.17 -1.57 -1.21
N ILE A 203 -3.29 -0.91 -1.94
CA ILE A 203 -2.66 -1.43 -3.14
C ILE A 203 -1.58 -2.41 -2.70
N SER A 204 -1.86 -3.70 -2.84
CA SER A 204 -0.97 -4.79 -2.49
C SER A 204 0.31 -4.77 -3.33
N ARG A 205 1.34 -5.47 -2.84
CA ARG A 205 2.59 -5.70 -3.58
C ARG A 205 2.41 -6.25 -4.98
N ALA A 206 1.43 -7.13 -5.17
CA ALA A 206 1.11 -7.68 -6.49
C ALA A 206 0.54 -6.60 -7.43
N GLN A 207 -0.33 -5.72 -6.91
CA GLN A 207 -0.98 -4.69 -7.70
C GLN A 207 -0.01 -3.58 -8.14
N TRP A 208 0.92 -3.13 -7.29
CA TRP A 208 1.91 -2.14 -7.70
C TRP A 208 3.13 -2.73 -8.44
N GLY A 209 3.18 -4.06 -8.58
CA GLY A 209 4.19 -4.74 -9.39
C GLY A 209 5.54 -4.90 -8.68
N ALA A 210 5.54 -5.23 -7.39
CA ALA A 210 6.77 -5.47 -6.62
C ALA A 210 7.66 -6.55 -7.25
N GLY A 211 7.06 -7.58 -7.86
CA GLY A 211 7.80 -8.78 -8.25
C GLY A 211 8.41 -9.51 -7.04
N THR A 212 8.76 -10.79 -7.22
CA THR A 212 9.38 -11.59 -6.15
C THR A 212 10.87 -11.83 -6.37
N GLY A 213 11.41 -11.44 -7.53
CA GLY A 213 12.76 -11.82 -7.99
C GLY A 213 13.93 -11.08 -7.34
N ILE A 214 13.71 -9.85 -6.84
CA ILE A 214 14.78 -9.01 -6.26
C ILE A 214 14.76 -8.96 -4.72
N ARG A 215 13.75 -9.55 -4.07
CA ARG A 215 13.67 -9.67 -2.61
C ARG A 215 14.61 -10.78 -2.14
N CYS A 216 15.27 -10.58 -1.00
CA CYS A 216 15.97 -11.66 -0.31
C CYS A 216 15.36 -11.96 1.08
N GLY A 217 15.79 -13.07 1.68
CA GLY A 217 15.43 -13.43 3.05
C GLY A 217 13.93 -13.73 3.31
N GLY A 218 13.61 -14.08 4.54
CA GLY A 218 12.23 -14.12 5.05
C GLY A 218 11.93 -12.86 5.86
N PRO A 219 10.65 -12.44 5.96
CA PRO A 219 10.28 -11.34 6.85
C PRO A 219 10.57 -11.69 8.30
N SER A 220 11.11 -10.73 9.05
CA SER A 220 11.21 -10.80 10.52
C SER A 220 9.98 -10.17 11.15
N TYR A 221 9.55 -10.72 12.28
CA TYR A 221 8.38 -10.24 13.02
C TYR A 221 8.75 -9.87 14.45
N GLY A 222 8.14 -8.81 14.98
CA GLY A 222 8.14 -8.50 16.41
C GLY A 222 7.01 -9.23 17.16
N GLU A 223 6.80 -8.84 18.42
CA GLU A 223 5.78 -9.46 19.28
C GLU A 223 4.41 -8.75 19.21
N GLY A 224 4.32 -7.68 18.41
CA GLY A 224 3.15 -6.84 18.26
C GLY A 224 3.56 -5.37 18.12
N VAL A 225 2.85 -4.64 17.26
CA VAL A 225 3.14 -3.22 17.05
C VAL A 225 2.82 -2.46 18.34
N ARG A 226 3.75 -1.62 18.80
CA ARG A 226 3.60 -0.76 19.97
C ARG A 226 3.53 0.73 19.61
N ALA A 227 4.00 1.10 18.43
CA ALA A 227 3.94 2.46 17.91
C ALA A 227 4.06 2.51 16.39
N ALA A 228 3.70 3.65 15.81
CA ALA A 228 3.92 3.96 14.41
C ALA A 228 4.87 5.15 14.24
N VAL A 229 5.71 5.08 13.20
CA VAL A 229 6.61 6.17 12.82
C VAL A 229 6.24 6.74 11.45
N VAL A 230 6.12 8.06 11.37
CA VAL A 230 5.80 8.78 10.13
C VAL A 230 7.08 9.29 9.48
N HIS A 231 7.20 8.98 8.19
CA HIS A 231 8.28 9.38 7.30
C HIS A 231 7.75 10.21 6.13
N HIS A 232 8.68 10.82 5.39
CA HIS A 232 8.47 11.18 3.99
C HIS A 232 9.48 10.44 3.11
N THR A 233 9.35 10.49 1.79
CA THR A 233 10.35 9.92 0.86
C THR A 233 11.38 10.94 0.40
N ALA A 234 11.25 12.21 0.80
CA ALA A 234 12.03 13.37 0.35
C ALA A 234 11.96 13.66 -1.18
N THR A 235 11.23 12.84 -1.94
CA THR A 235 11.02 12.97 -3.38
C THR A 235 10.27 14.24 -3.76
N GLY A 236 10.45 14.78 -4.97
CA GLY A 236 9.65 15.90 -5.44
C GLY A 236 8.14 15.61 -5.46
N ASN A 237 7.33 16.65 -5.26
CA ASN A 237 5.87 16.54 -5.19
C ASN A 237 5.19 16.60 -6.58
N ASP A 238 5.93 16.84 -7.66
CA ASP A 238 5.40 17.02 -9.02
C ASP A 238 5.26 15.69 -9.78
N TYR A 239 4.45 14.78 -9.25
CA TYR A 239 4.09 13.49 -9.86
C TYR A 239 2.58 13.35 -10.02
N ALA A 240 2.12 12.57 -11.01
CA ALA A 240 0.71 12.22 -11.22
C ALA A 240 0.35 10.93 -10.44
N PRO A 241 -0.94 10.62 -10.16
CA PRO A 241 -1.28 9.42 -9.38
C PRO A 241 -0.82 8.12 -10.06
N GLU A 242 -0.75 8.11 -11.40
CA GLU A 242 -0.26 6.97 -12.18
C GLU A 242 1.25 6.71 -11.98
N ASP A 243 2.00 7.72 -11.53
CA ASP A 243 3.43 7.62 -11.27
C ASP A 243 3.75 6.98 -9.91
N SER A 244 2.79 6.95 -8.97
CA SER A 244 3.02 6.50 -7.59
C SER A 244 3.61 5.09 -7.51
N ALA A 245 3.06 4.15 -8.29
CA ALA A 245 3.58 2.78 -8.33
C ALA A 245 5.01 2.70 -8.93
N ALA A 246 5.33 3.57 -9.90
CA ALA A 246 6.65 3.65 -10.52
C ALA A 246 7.70 4.22 -9.53
N ILE A 247 7.31 5.22 -8.73
CA ILE A 247 8.14 5.76 -7.65
C ILE A 247 8.46 4.66 -6.63
N ILE A 248 7.44 3.91 -6.18
CA ILE A 248 7.63 2.83 -5.20
C ILE A 248 8.53 1.72 -5.74
N ARG A 249 8.34 1.29 -7.01
CA ARG A 249 9.24 0.30 -7.65
C ARG A 249 10.68 0.80 -7.73
N SER A 250 10.88 2.09 -7.94
CA SER A 250 12.21 2.70 -8.00
C SER A 250 12.88 2.73 -6.61
N ILE A 251 12.13 3.11 -5.56
CA ILE A 251 12.61 3.04 -4.17
C ILE A 251 12.96 1.60 -3.80
N TYR A 252 12.09 0.65 -4.15
CA TYR A 252 12.30 -0.77 -3.89
C TYR A 252 13.55 -1.33 -4.61
N ALA A 253 13.73 -1.03 -5.90
CA ALA A 253 14.92 -1.43 -6.65
C ALA A 253 16.20 -0.79 -6.09
N TYR A 254 16.14 0.48 -5.68
CA TYR A 254 17.28 1.15 -5.05
C TYR A 254 17.67 0.50 -3.71
N HIS A 255 16.71 0.29 -2.80
CA HIS A 255 16.98 -0.39 -1.53
C HIS A 255 17.55 -1.79 -1.73
N THR A 256 16.98 -2.57 -2.65
CA THR A 256 17.37 -3.97 -2.83
C THR A 256 18.63 -4.16 -3.68
N MET A 257 18.63 -3.62 -4.89
CA MET A 257 19.68 -3.88 -5.87
C MET A 257 20.89 -2.96 -5.66
N THR A 258 20.69 -1.74 -5.17
CA THR A 258 21.80 -0.79 -4.94
C THR A 258 22.34 -0.88 -3.53
N LEU A 259 21.48 -0.79 -2.50
CA LEU A 259 21.93 -0.77 -1.10
C LEU A 259 22.08 -2.17 -0.47
N GLY A 260 21.63 -3.23 -1.15
CA GLY A 260 21.76 -4.61 -0.69
C GLY A 260 20.80 -5.01 0.43
N TRP A 261 19.74 -4.22 0.65
CA TRP A 261 18.68 -4.54 1.62
C TRP A 261 17.79 -5.66 1.09
N CYS A 262 17.14 -6.42 1.96
CA CYS A 262 16.30 -7.51 1.46
C CYS A 262 14.92 -7.10 0.96
N ASP A 263 14.42 -5.92 1.34
CA ASP A 263 13.15 -5.38 0.85
C ASP A 263 13.10 -3.84 1.00
N ILE A 264 12.01 -3.23 0.57
CA ILE A 264 11.72 -1.82 0.86
C ILE A 264 11.62 -1.61 2.39
N ALA A 265 12.20 -0.52 2.90
CA ALA A 265 12.32 -0.28 4.34
C ALA A 265 11.00 -0.09 5.08
N TYR A 266 10.04 0.60 4.44
CA TYR A 266 8.78 1.03 5.05
C TYR A 266 7.73 -0.09 5.02
N ASN A 267 6.88 -0.17 6.05
CA ASN A 267 5.76 -1.12 6.04
C ASN A 267 4.66 -0.70 5.09
N ALA A 268 4.44 0.61 4.94
CA ALA A 268 3.50 1.17 3.97
C ALA A 268 3.98 2.52 3.44
N LEU A 269 3.47 2.89 2.27
CA LEU A 269 3.68 4.21 1.67
C LEU A 269 2.34 4.82 1.29
N VAL A 270 2.20 6.14 1.43
CA VAL A 270 0.96 6.85 1.10
C VAL A 270 1.28 8.06 0.23
N ASP A 271 0.62 8.20 -0.90
CA ASP A 271 0.87 9.31 -1.82
C ASP A 271 0.00 10.55 -1.56
N LYS A 272 0.32 11.65 -2.24
CA LYS A 272 -0.40 12.93 -2.11
C LYS A 272 -1.87 12.88 -2.55
N TYR A 273 -2.30 11.80 -3.19
CA TYR A 273 -3.67 11.53 -3.64
C TYR A 273 -4.45 10.63 -2.66
N GLY A 274 -3.78 10.11 -1.63
CA GLY A 274 -4.35 9.21 -0.63
C GLY A 274 -4.32 7.74 -1.02
N GLN A 275 -3.54 7.35 -2.04
CA GLN A 275 -3.29 5.95 -2.36
C GLN A 275 -2.42 5.33 -1.27
N VAL A 276 -2.87 4.21 -0.69
CA VAL A 276 -2.08 3.46 0.30
C VAL A 276 -1.48 2.25 -0.39
N PHE A 277 -0.18 2.07 -0.25
CA PHE A 277 0.56 0.95 -0.81
C PHE A 277 1.17 0.09 0.28
N GLU A 278 1.02 -1.22 0.14
CA GLU A 278 1.76 -2.18 0.96
C GLU A 278 3.25 -2.10 0.62
N GLY A 279 4.08 -1.76 1.60
CA GLY A 279 5.52 -1.72 1.50
C GLY A 279 6.14 -3.10 1.73
N ARG A 280 6.86 -3.26 2.83
CA ARG A 280 7.63 -4.47 3.16
C ARG A 280 6.80 -5.75 3.18
N ALA A 281 7.32 -6.82 2.56
CA ALA A 281 6.66 -8.12 2.51
C ALA A 281 6.56 -8.79 3.89
N GLY A 282 5.55 -9.64 4.08
CA GLY A 282 5.28 -10.37 5.33
C GLY A 282 3.84 -10.25 5.81
N GLY A 283 3.15 -9.21 5.33
CA GLY A 283 1.73 -8.97 5.49
C GLY A 283 1.45 -7.68 6.24
N ILE A 284 0.67 -6.79 5.62
CA ILE A 284 0.30 -5.47 6.15
C ILE A 284 -0.40 -5.50 7.54
N THR A 285 -1.01 -6.62 7.92
CA THR A 285 -1.66 -6.81 9.22
C THR A 285 -0.75 -7.32 10.32
N LYS A 286 0.52 -7.62 10.01
CA LYS A 286 1.48 -8.20 10.97
C LYS A 286 2.50 -7.16 11.41
N ASP A 287 3.16 -7.44 12.52
CA ASP A 287 4.31 -6.67 13.02
C ASP A 287 5.58 -7.06 12.25
N VAL A 288 5.62 -6.72 10.96
CA VAL A 288 6.81 -6.94 10.12
C VAL A 288 7.86 -5.90 10.50
N MET A 289 9.03 -6.34 10.94
CA MET A 289 10.12 -5.43 11.30
C MET A 289 10.59 -4.65 10.08
N GLY A 290 10.57 -3.32 10.19
CA GLY A 290 11.02 -2.36 9.17
C GLY A 290 12.54 -2.13 9.16
N SER A 291 13.01 -1.33 8.19
CA SER A 291 14.40 -0.84 8.10
C SER A 291 14.39 0.68 7.88
N HIS A 292 13.39 1.34 8.46
CA HIS A 292 13.08 2.74 8.19
C HIS A 292 13.61 3.67 9.29
N THR A 293 13.89 3.15 10.49
CA THR A 293 14.28 3.96 11.65
C THR A 293 15.37 3.25 12.43
N GLY A 294 16.63 3.56 12.10
CA GLY A 294 17.79 2.98 12.76
C GLY A 294 17.70 3.12 14.28
N GLY A 295 17.92 2.02 15.00
CA GLY A 295 17.81 1.98 16.46
C GLY A 295 16.39 1.72 17.01
N PHE A 296 15.33 1.89 16.21
CA PHE A 296 13.93 1.81 16.67
C PHE A 296 13.00 1.00 15.74
N ASN A 297 13.53 0.11 14.90
CA ASN A 297 12.70 -0.71 13.98
C ASN A 297 11.86 -1.80 14.69
N ARG A 298 12.22 -2.20 15.92
CA ARG A 298 11.54 -3.29 16.65
C ARG A 298 10.21 -2.82 17.23
N ASP A 299 9.15 -3.59 17.01
CA ASP A 299 7.77 -3.33 17.45
C ASP A 299 7.21 -1.97 16.99
N VAL A 300 7.79 -1.40 15.94
CA VAL A 300 7.42 -0.09 15.37
C VAL A 300 7.05 -0.25 13.90
N TRP A 301 5.90 0.28 13.52
CA TRP A 301 5.37 0.18 12.16
C TRP A 301 5.58 1.49 11.39
N GLY A 302 6.35 1.47 10.31
CA GLY A 302 6.72 2.66 9.55
C GLY A 302 5.82 2.94 8.35
N VAL A 303 5.28 4.15 8.27
CA VAL A 303 4.57 4.67 7.10
C VAL A 303 5.33 5.85 6.51
N SER A 304 5.54 5.86 5.19
CA SER A 304 6.19 6.97 4.49
C SER A 304 5.23 7.72 3.57
N MET A 305 5.18 9.04 3.71
CA MET A 305 4.45 9.94 2.83
C MET A 305 5.28 10.18 1.56
N ILE A 306 4.76 9.80 0.39
CA ILE A 306 5.47 10.01 -0.87
C ILE A 306 5.47 11.51 -1.21
N GLY A 307 6.63 12.14 -1.11
CA GLY A 307 6.82 13.56 -1.32
C GLY A 307 7.89 14.18 -0.42
N ASN A 308 8.04 15.49 -0.57
CA ASN A 308 8.88 16.34 0.25
C ASN A 308 7.99 17.36 0.96
N PHE A 309 7.99 17.31 2.29
CA PHE A 309 7.14 18.14 3.13
C PHE A 309 7.96 19.03 4.08
N GLU A 310 9.16 19.43 3.63
CA GLU A 310 9.99 20.39 4.36
C GLU A 310 9.35 21.78 4.33
N ASP A 311 9.10 22.32 3.15
CA ASP A 311 8.50 23.66 2.97
C ASP A 311 7.02 23.65 2.60
N GLU A 312 6.56 22.59 1.92
CA GLU A 312 5.19 22.41 1.45
C GLU A 312 4.38 21.49 2.36
N PRO A 313 3.15 21.86 2.77
CA PRO A 313 2.34 20.99 3.62
C PRO A 313 1.83 19.76 2.87
N PRO A 314 1.77 18.58 3.55
CA PRO A 314 1.10 17.43 2.98
C PRO A 314 -0.38 17.76 2.72
N PRO A 315 -0.95 17.41 1.55
CA PRO A 315 -2.36 17.65 1.29
C PRO A 315 -3.26 16.94 2.31
N ASP A 316 -4.42 17.53 2.64
CA ASP A 316 -5.31 16.96 3.64
C ASP A 316 -5.73 15.50 3.36
N VAL A 317 -5.81 15.12 2.08
CA VAL A 317 -6.15 13.74 1.68
C VAL A 317 -5.06 12.75 2.08
N LEU A 318 -3.78 13.14 1.96
CA LEU A 318 -2.63 12.37 2.41
C LEU A 318 -2.62 12.26 3.94
N VAL A 319 -2.78 13.39 4.65
CA VAL A 319 -2.86 13.41 6.13
C VAL A 319 -3.98 12.49 6.63
N ARG A 320 -5.16 12.55 6.00
CA ARG A 320 -6.28 11.65 6.32
C ARG A 320 -5.99 10.19 6.01
N ALA A 321 -5.37 9.89 4.88
CA ALA A 321 -5.04 8.51 4.51
C ALA A 321 -4.00 7.91 5.48
N VAL A 322 -2.96 8.66 5.84
CA VAL A 322 -1.96 8.25 6.84
C VAL A 322 -2.61 8.04 8.22
N GLY A 323 -3.41 9.00 8.69
CA GLY A 323 -4.10 8.88 9.98
C GLY A 323 -5.02 7.65 10.03
N LYS A 324 -5.82 7.41 8.99
CA LYS A 324 -6.69 6.22 8.90
C LYS A 324 -5.88 4.91 8.85
N LEU A 325 -4.81 4.87 8.06
CA LEU A 325 -3.95 3.70 7.97
C LEU A 325 -3.32 3.35 9.32
N ILE A 326 -2.72 4.34 9.99
CA ILE A 326 -2.12 4.15 11.31
C ILE A 326 -3.20 3.75 12.33
N GLY A 327 -4.34 4.44 12.35
CA GLY A 327 -5.44 4.13 13.28
C GLY A 327 -5.95 2.69 13.11
N TRP A 328 -6.18 2.25 11.88
CA TRP A 328 -6.54 0.86 11.62
C TRP A 328 -5.44 -0.09 12.07
N ARG A 329 -4.18 0.16 11.70
CA ARG A 329 -3.07 -0.75 12.05
C ARG A 329 -2.90 -0.85 13.57
N LEU A 330 -2.78 0.27 14.27
CA LEU A 330 -2.63 0.31 15.73
C LEU A 330 -3.80 -0.36 16.46
N SER A 331 -5.01 -0.33 15.89
CA SER A 331 -6.17 -1.01 16.48
C SER A 331 -6.03 -2.53 16.57
N LEU A 332 -5.29 -3.17 15.65
CA LEU A 332 -5.11 -4.63 15.66
C LEU A 332 -4.28 -5.09 16.86
N ASP A 333 -3.39 -4.23 17.37
CA ASP A 333 -2.54 -4.47 18.55
C ASP A 333 -3.00 -3.67 19.79
N ARG A 334 -4.18 -3.03 19.72
CA ARG A 334 -4.81 -2.24 20.81
C ARG A 334 -3.94 -1.09 21.31
N VAL A 335 -3.17 -0.49 20.42
CA VAL A 335 -2.34 0.70 20.68
C VAL A 335 -3.23 1.95 20.61
N ASN A 336 -3.05 2.89 21.54
CA ASN A 336 -3.81 4.13 21.63
C ASN A 336 -3.07 5.25 20.85
N PRO A 337 -3.61 5.76 19.73
CA PRO A 337 -2.94 6.78 18.92
C PRO A 337 -2.59 8.09 19.65
N LEU A 338 -3.24 8.38 20.79
CA LEU A 338 -2.96 9.53 21.66
C LEU A 338 -2.10 9.18 22.88
N GLY A 339 -1.69 7.91 23.00
CA GLY A 339 -0.90 7.37 24.09
C GLY A 339 0.60 7.66 23.95
N SER A 340 1.36 7.05 24.85
CA SER A 340 2.80 7.19 24.92
C SER A 340 3.43 5.84 25.22
N VAL A 341 4.57 5.58 24.59
CA VAL A 341 5.29 4.32 24.66
C VAL A 341 6.74 4.56 25.10
N SER A 342 7.30 3.65 25.90
CA SER A 342 8.75 3.56 26.08
C SER A 342 9.33 2.51 25.15
N LEU A 343 10.24 2.94 24.26
CA LEU A 343 10.90 2.08 23.27
C LEU A 343 12.40 1.99 23.56
N THR A 344 12.98 0.79 23.48
CA THR A 344 14.41 0.59 23.72
C THR A 344 15.20 0.86 22.45
N SER A 345 16.13 1.81 22.51
CA SER A 345 17.07 2.07 21.41
C SER A 345 18.07 0.92 21.27
N ALA A 346 18.24 0.39 20.05
CA ALA A 346 19.38 -0.47 19.72
C ALA A 346 20.70 0.30 19.57
N GLY A 347 20.65 1.64 19.61
CA GLY A 347 21.77 2.53 19.37
C GLY A 347 22.21 2.55 17.90
N GLY A 348 23.44 3.02 17.68
CA GLY A 348 24.02 3.18 16.34
C GLY A 348 24.29 4.64 15.99
N SER A 349 24.98 4.88 14.88
CA SER A 349 25.28 6.23 14.38
C SER A 349 24.05 6.98 13.84
N TYR A 350 22.90 6.31 13.79
CA TYR A 350 21.67 6.77 13.15
C TYR A 350 20.61 7.27 14.13
N THR A 351 20.93 7.29 15.42
CA THR A 351 20.01 7.74 16.45
C THR A 351 20.77 8.58 17.46
N VAL A 352 20.07 9.56 18.03
CA VAL A 352 20.59 10.35 19.15
C VAL A 352 20.60 9.56 20.48
N TYR A 353 19.92 8.41 20.54
CA TYR A 353 19.78 7.61 21.75
C TYR A 353 20.81 6.48 21.80
N PRO A 354 21.63 6.38 22.88
CA PRO A 354 22.56 5.27 23.03
C PRO A 354 21.84 3.94 23.19
N ALA A 355 22.53 2.84 22.87
CA ALA A 355 21.97 1.50 23.01
C ALA A 355 21.50 1.23 24.45
N GLY A 356 20.27 0.71 24.59
CA GLY A 356 19.62 0.43 25.87
C GLY A 356 18.86 1.62 26.48
N ALA A 357 18.97 2.83 25.92
CA ALA A 357 18.14 3.96 26.34
C ALA A 357 16.65 3.67 26.05
N THR A 358 15.76 4.15 26.91
CA THR A 358 14.31 3.92 26.83
C THR A 358 13.51 5.22 26.82
N PRO A 359 13.64 6.07 25.78
CA PRO A 359 12.86 7.30 25.69
C PRO A 359 11.36 7.01 25.68
N THR A 360 10.60 7.91 26.32
CA THR A 360 9.15 7.94 26.22
C THR A 360 8.75 8.83 25.04
N LEU A 361 8.04 8.23 24.09
CA LEU A 361 7.62 8.84 22.83
C LEU A 361 6.09 8.77 22.72
N PRO A 362 5.44 9.67 21.96
CA PRO A 362 4.07 9.43 21.52
C PRO A 362 3.98 8.10 20.75
N GLU A 363 2.85 7.40 20.86
CA GLU A 363 2.62 6.14 20.11
C GLU A 363 2.58 6.34 18.59
N ILE A 364 2.42 7.59 18.13
CA ILE A 364 2.67 8.02 16.75
C ILE A 364 3.69 9.15 16.78
N PHE A 365 4.89 8.91 16.27
CA PHE A 365 5.99 9.87 16.28
C PHE A 365 6.63 10.02 14.89
N ALA A 366 7.49 11.00 14.71
CA ALA A 366 8.22 11.20 13.45
C ALA A 366 9.63 10.62 13.52
N HIS A 367 10.22 10.34 12.36
CA HIS A 367 11.59 9.86 12.28
C HIS A 367 12.58 10.78 13.05
N ARG A 368 12.49 12.09 12.86
CA ARG A 368 13.32 13.08 13.56
C ARG A 368 13.23 13.10 15.09
N ASP A 369 12.20 12.46 15.69
CA ASP A 369 12.11 12.37 17.15
C ASP A 369 13.13 11.37 17.73
N VAL A 370 13.71 10.51 16.88
CA VAL A 370 14.67 9.47 17.29
C VAL A 370 15.92 9.36 16.41
N GLY A 371 15.89 9.84 15.16
CA GLY A 371 16.99 9.83 14.18
C GLY A 371 17.69 11.19 14.04
N ASN A 372 18.84 11.22 13.35
CA ASN A 372 19.57 12.45 12.98
C ASN A 372 19.14 13.00 11.60
N THR A 373 17.83 13.19 11.39
CA THR A 373 17.19 13.46 10.09
C THR A 373 16.19 14.60 10.23
N GLU A 374 15.85 15.22 9.10
CA GLU A 374 14.76 16.19 9.03
C GLU A 374 13.43 15.49 8.69
N CYS A 375 13.40 14.22 8.32
CA CYS A 375 12.19 13.46 8.03
C CYS A 375 11.16 13.48 9.19
N PRO A 376 9.85 13.77 8.94
CA PRO A 376 9.15 13.84 7.65
C PRO A 376 9.07 15.25 7.02
N GLY A 377 10.04 16.12 7.31
CA GLY A 377 10.05 17.53 6.91
C GLY A 377 9.26 18.43 7.85
N ASN A 378 9.54 19.74 7.90
CA ASN A 378 8.96 20.67 8.88
C ASN A 378 7.44 20.77 8.77
N ARG A 379 6.87 20.82 7.55
CA ARG A 379 5.42 20.83 7.39
C ARG A 379 4.80 19.45 7.64
N GLY A 380 5.50 18.38 7.28
CA GLY A 380 5.09 17.01 7.63
C GLY A 380 5.03 16.79 9.14
N TYR A 381 6.04 17.27 9.88
CA TYR A 381 6.11 17.20 11.33
C TYR A 381 4.98 17.99 12.00
N ALA A 382 4.67 19.17 11.48
CA ALA A 382 3.54 19.98 11.95
C ALA A 382 2.16 19.28 11.77
N ALA A 383 2.05 18.27 10.90
CA ALA A 383 0.82 17.52 10.68
C ALA A 383 0.60 16.37 11.68
N LEU A 384 1.58 16.03 12.53
CA LEU A 384 1.51 14.85 13.41
C LEU A 384 0.33 14.87 14.38
N ASP A 385 -0.04 16.04 14.93
CA ASP A 385 -1.18 16.12 15.86
C ASP A 385 -2.51 15.83 15.17
N GLU A 386 -2.68 16.27 13.93
CA GLU A 386 -3.87 15.95 13.14
C GLU A 386 -3.87 14.48 12.72
N ILE A 387 -2.71 13.90 12.35
CA ILE A 387 -2.56 12.46 12.09
C ILE A 387 -2.99 11.65 13.32
N ARG A 388 -2.49 12.00 14.52
CA ARG A 388 -2.83 11.35 15.79
C ARG A 388 -4.34 11.42 16.07
N LYS A 389 -4.94 12.59 15.88
CA LYS A 389 -6.37 12.80 16.06
C LYS A 389 -7.21 11.98 15.10
N ILE A 390 -6.83 11.93 13.81
CA ILE A 390 -7.52 11.12 12.80
C ILE A 390 -7.35 9.63 13.12
N ALA A 391 -6.15 9.20 13.48
CA ALA A 391 -5.87 7.82 13.89
C ALA A 391 -6.72 7.42 15.10
N ALA A 392 -6.82 8.28 16.12
CA ALA A 392 -7.66 8.04 17.30
C ALA A 392 -9.15 7.92 16.96
N GLY A 393 -9.64 8.72 16.00
CA GLY A 393 -11.01 8.62 15.49
C GLY A 393 -11.27 7.41 14.59
N PHE A 394 -10.20 6.72 14.15
CA PHE A 394 -10.26 5.59 13.23
C PHE A 394 -9.82 4.26 13.87
N THR A 395 -9.23 4.31 15.07
CA THR A 395 -9.10 3.15 15.95
C THR A 395 -10.46 2.70 16.45
N LEU A 396 -10.61 1.40 16.65
CA LEU A 396 -11.68 0.85 17.48
C LEU A 396 -11.60 1.53 18.87
N PRO A 397 -12.65 2.20 19.37
CA PRO A 397 -12.61 2.75 20.71
C PRO A 397 -12.30 1.65 21.72
N PRO A 398 -11.44 1.88 22.72
CA PRO A 398 -11.32 0.97 23.85
C PRO A 398 -12.71 0.88 24.50
N ASP A 399 -13.26 -0.34 24.51
CA ASP A 399 -14.65 -0.69 24.81
C ASP A 399 -15.72 -0.18 23.83
N THR A 400 -15.73 -0.76 22.62
CA THR A 400 -16.86 -0.72 21.67
C THR A 400 -18.20 -1.08 22.30
N VAL A 401 -18.24 -1.86 23.39
CA VAL A 401 -19.46 -2.11 24.17
C VAL A 401 -19.97 -0.84 24.86
N GLU A 402 -19.07 -0.05 25.45
CA GLU A 402 -19.44 1.23 26.09
C GLU A 402 -19.89 2.25 25.05
N ALA A 403 -19.30 2.22 23.85
CA ALA A 403 -19.72 3.09 22.74
C ALA A 403 -21.12 2.76 22.18
N LEU A 404 -21.70 1.60 22.52
CA LEU A 404 -23.08 1.22 22.19
C LEU A 404 -24.03 1.43 23.39
N HIS A 405 -23.52 1.90 24.53
CA HIS A 405 -24.28 1.98 25.77
C HIS A 405 -25.48 2.91 25.67
N GLY A 406 -26.64 2.43 26.11
CA GLY A 406 -27.93 3.14 26.04
C GLY A 406 -28.69 3.00 24.72
N GLY A 407 -28.13 2.35 23.69
CA GLY A 407 -28.77 2.14 22.39
C GLY A 407 -29.54 0.82 22.26
N ALA A 408 -30.54 0.79 21.36
CA ALA A 408 -31.32 -0.41 21.06
C ALA A 408 -30.48 -1.55 20.45
N ILE A 409 -29.36 -1.21 19.80
CA ILE A 409 -28.39 -2.17 19.25
C ILE A 409 -27.71 -2.95 20.37
N LEU A 410 -27.21 -2.26 21.41
CA LEU A 410 -26.59 -2.94 22.56
C LEU A 410 -27.60 -3.84 23.28
N ALA A 411 -28.80 -3.32 23.53
CA ALA A 411 -29.85 -4.09 24.20
C ALA A 411 -30.19 -5.38 23.44
N ARG A 412 -30.28 -5.30 22.11
CA ARG A 412 -30.51 -6.47 21.26
C ARG A 412 -29.34 -7.45 21.31
N TRP A 413 -28.12 -6.96 21.14
CA TRP A 413 -26.92 -7.80 21.17
C TRP A 413 -26.75 -8.53 22.53
N GLN A 414 -27.02 -7.84 23.64
CA GLN A 414 -27.03 -8.46 24.96
C GLN A 414 -28.10 -9.55 25.08
N SER A 415 -29.32 -9.29 24.58
CA SER A 415 -30.41 -10.27 24.54
C SER A 415 -30.08 -11.49 23.66
N ASP A 416 -29.29 -11.31 22.62
CA ASP A 416 -28.84 -12.39 21.72
C ASP A 416 -27.64 -13.17 22.29
N GLY A 417 -27.22 -12.89 23.54
CA GLY A 417 -26.14 -13.60 24.24
C GLY A 417 -24.80 -12.87 24.29
N GLY A 418 -24.76 -11.59 23.89
CA GLY A 418 -23.56 -10.75 23.96
C GLY A 418 -22.41 -11.35 23.15
N LYS A 419 -21.23 -11.49 23.78
CA LYS A 419 -20.04 -12.10 23.14
C LYS A 419 -20.28 -13.52 22.61
N ALA A 420 -21.22 -14.26 23.20
CA ALA A 420 -21.57 -15.61 22.80
C ALA A 420 -22.62 -15.64 21.67
N SER A 421 -23.14 -14.48 21.26
CA SER A 421 -24.05 -14.38 20.12
C SER A 421 -23.35 -14.78 18.81
N PRO A 422 -24.12 -15.11 17.76
CA PRO A 422 -23.58 -15.33 16.42
C PRO A 422 -22.74 -14.15 15.92
N LEU A 423 -23.02 -12.92 16.36
CA LEU A 423 -22.31 -11.69 15.97
C LEU A 423 -20.91 -11.57 16.59
N GLY A 424 -20.69 -12.07 17.82
CA GLY A 424 -19.43 -11.89 18.55
C GLY A 424 -19.30 -10.52 19.22
N MET A 425 -18.09 -10.06 19.48
CA MET A 425 -17.87 -8.74 20.09
C MET A 425 -18.19 -7.60 19.09
N PRO A 426 -18.67 -6.43 19.56
CA PRO A 426 -18.83 -5.26 18.71
C PRO A 426 -17.47 -4.75 18.21
N THR A 427 -17.41 -4.41 16.94
CA THR A 427 -16.24 -3.89 16.23
C THR A 427 -16.48 -2.46 15.74
N SER A 428 -17.56 -1.80 16.12
CA SER A 428 -17.75 -0.37 15.89
C SER A 428 -18.66 0.25 16.96
N PRO A 429 -18.59 1.58 17.18
CA PRO A 429 -19.70 2.31 17.77
C PRO A 429 -20.94 2.28 16.86
N GLU A 430 -22.06 2.81 17.36
CA GLU A 430 -23.27 3.01 16.57
C GLU A 430 -23.09 4.16 15.55
N ALA A 431 -23.36 3.86 14.27
CA ALA A 431 -23.24 4.79 13.15
C ALA A 431 -24.60 5.04 12.48
N ALA A 432 -24.73 6.15 11.73
CA ALA A 432 -25.94 6.50 11.00
C ALA A 432 -26.00 5.87 9.60
N GLY A 433 -27.16 5.28 9.25
CA GLY A 433 -27.49 4.79 7.91
C GLY A 433 -28.42 5.74 7.14
N GLU A 434 -29.13 5.25 6.12
CA GLU A 434 -30.17 6.03 5.44
C GLU A 434 -31.34 6.43 6.36
N GLY A 435 -31.76 7.70 6.27
CA GLY A 435 -32.88 8.23 7.06
C GLY A 435 -32.62 8.14 8.57
N SER A 436 -33.55 7.49 9.29
CA SER A 436 -33.46 7.27 10.74
C SER A 436 -32.68 6.01 11.14
N THR A 437 -32.06 5.32 10.19
CA THR A 437 -31.35 4.06 10.44
C THR A 437 -30.08 4.29 11.26
N ARG A 438 -29.78 3.34 12.13
CA ARG A 438 -28.53 3.22 12.87
C ARG A 438 -27.98 1.81 12.70
N TYR A 439 -26.67 1.63 12.77
CA TYR A 439 -26.06 0.31 12.69
C TYR A 439 -24.75 0.23 13.48
N ALA A 440 -24.33 -0.98 13.83
CA ALA A 440 -23.00 -1.27 14.35
C ALA A 440 -22.48 -2.58 13.75
N THR A 441 -21.17 -2.69 13.56
CA THR A 441 -20.51 -3.91 13.10
C THR A 441 -20.01 -4.74 14.28
N PHE A 442 -19.93 -6.04 14.04
CA PHE A 442 -19.48 -7.05 15.00
C PHE A 442 -18.49 -8.00 14.30
N GLU A 443 -17.76 -8.82 15.07
CA GLU A 443 -16.76 -9.76 14.56
C GLU A 443 -17.26 -10.64 13.41
N ARG A 444 -18.56 -11.01 13.42
CA ARG A 444 -19.15 -11.98 12.50
C ARG A 444 -20.40 -11.47 11.77
N GLY A 445 -20.64 -10.15 11.79
CA GLY A 445 -21.80 -9.57 11.13
C GLY A 445 -22.05 -8.11 11.49
N ALA A 446 -23.30 -7.66 11.38
CA ALA A 446 -23.73 -6.33 11.76
C ALA A 446 -25.11 -6.36 12.43
N MET A 447 -25.43 -5.32 13.19
CA MET A 447 -26.77 -5.07 13.71
C MET A 447 -27.28 -3.77 13.09
N TYR A 448 -28.48 -3.80 12.51
CA TYR A 448 -29.13 -2.62 11.92
C TYR A 448 -30.41 -2.31 12.69
N TRP A 449 -30.63 -1.03 13.00
CA TRP A 449 -31.78 -0.53 13.75
C TRP A 449 -32.49 0.58 13.00
N SER A 450 -33.82 0.59 13.07
CA SER A 450 -34.63 1.76 12.75
C SER A 450 -35.85 1.83 13.68
N PRO A 451 -36.53 2.98 13.78
CA PRO A 451 -37.79 3.09 14.53
C PRO A 451 -38.87 2.10 14.04
N ASN A 452 -38.84 1.73 12.76
CA ASN A 452 -39.86 0.88 12.15
C ASN A 452 -39.56 -0.62 12.27
N THR A 453 -38.28 -1.01 12.32
CA THR A 453 -37.86 -2.41 12.25
C THR A 453 -37.25 -2.93 13.54
N GLY A 454 -36.88 -2.05 14.47
CA GLY A 454 -36.05 -2.41 15.62
C GLY A 454 -34.65 -2.87 15.19
N ALA A 455 -33.87 -3.36 16.16
CA ALA A 455 -32.51 -3.85 15.94
C ALA A 455 -32.56 -5.30 15.43
N GLN A 456 -31.98 -5.55 14.26
CA GLN A 456 -31.97 -6.84 13.59
C GLN A 456 -30.53 -7.26 13.24
N PRO A 457 -30.11 -8.49 13.64
CA PRO A 457 -28.78 -9.00 13.34
C PRO A 457 -28.71 -9.52 11.90
N LEU A 458 -27.59 -9.30 11.23
CA LEU A 458 -27.26 -9.92 9.94
C LEU A 458 -25.90 -10.58 10.01
N THR A 459 -25.83 -11.83 9.57
CA THR A 459 -24.61 -12.64 9.62
C THR A 459 -24.36 -13.37 8.30
N GLY A 460 -23.13 -13.87 8.14
CA GLY A 460 -22.77 -14.84 7.10
C GLY A 460 -23.14 -14.44 5.66
N ALA A 461 -23.59 -15.44 4.89
CA ALA A 461 -23.88 -15.31 3.47
C ALA A 461 -25.04 -14.36 3.18
N ILE A 462 -26.03 -14.27 4.09
CA ILE A 462 -27.17 -13.36 3.95
C ILE A 462 -26.71 -11.92 4.08
N TYR A 463 -25.85 -11.61 5.07
CA TYR A 463 -25.28 -10.27 5.21
C TYR A 463 -24.47 -9.86 3.97
N GLN A 464 -23.64 -10.76 3.44
CA GLN A 464 -22.85 -10.53 2.23
C GLN A 464 -23.72 -10.31 0.99
N ALA A 465 -24.80 -11.09 0.84
CA ALA A 465 -25.74 -10.94 -0.25
C ALA A 465 -26.54 -9.63 -0.16
N TRP A 466 -26.99 -9.24 1.04
CA TRP A 466 -27.68 -7.97 1.24
C TRP A 466 -26.75 -6.78 0.97
N ALA A 467 -25.47 -6.89 1.38
CA ALA A 467 -24.45 -5.90 1.09
C ALA A 467 -24.26 -5.69 -0.43
N SER A 468 -24.17 -6.77 -1.21
CA SER A 468 -24.02 -6.68 -2.68
C SER A 468 -25.25 -6.12 -3.39
N LEU A 469 -26.41 -6.14 -2.72
CA LEU A 469 -27.66 -5.55 -3.19
C LEU A 469 -27.84 -4.08 -2.78
N GLY A 470 -26.84 -3.46 -2.13
CA GLY A 470 -26.87 -2.05 -1.76
C GLY A 470 -27.42 -1.75 -0.36
N TYR A 471 -27.43 -2.75 0.55
CA TYR A 471 -27.86 -2.60 1.94
C TYR A 471 -29.29 -2.02 2.06
N GLU A 472 -29.51 -1.08 2.98
CA GLU A 472 -30.81 -0.49 3.27
C GLU A 472 -31.39 0.34 2.12
N ARG A 473 -30.53 0.79 1.18
CA ARG A 473 -30.93 1.52 -0.03
C ARG A 473 -31.32 0.58 -1.16
N GLY A 474 -31.00 -0.70 -1.04
CA GLY A 474 -31.30 -1.73 -2.00
C GLY A 474 -32.80 -2.00 -2.07
N ALA A 475 -33.23 -2.68 -3.15
CA ALA A 475 -34.64 -2.98 -3.38
C ALA A 475 -35.32 -3.80 -2.26
N LEU A 476 -34.55 -4.44 -1.37
CA LEU A 476 -35.06 -5.16 -0.20
C LEU A 476 -35.42 -4.23 0.97
N GLY A 477 -34.76 -3.07 1.08
CA GLY A 477 -34.87 -2.18 2.24
C GLY A 477 -34.19 -2.75 3.50
N MET A 478 -34.65 -2.28 4.66
CA MET A 478 -34.14 -2.69 5.98
C MET A 478 -34.54 -4.13 6.36
N PRO A 479 -33.70 -4.84 7.13
CA PRO A 479 -34.09 -6.11 7.73
C PRO A 479 -35.23 -5.91 8.73
N THR A 480 -36.19 -6.83 8.74
CA THR A 480 -37.36 -6.83 9.65
C THR A 480 -37.36 -8.02 10.61
N SER A 481 -36.43 -8.97 10.42
CA SER A 481 -36.18 -10.08 11.35
C SER A 481 -34.68 -10.41 11.42
N GLY A 482 -34.28 -11.14 12.46
CA GLY A 482 -33.05 -11.95 12.42
C GLY A 482 -33.21 -13.16 11.49
N GLU A 483 -32.17 -13.99 11.41
CA GLU A 483 -32.20 -15.24 10.66
C GLU A 483 -33.22 -16.23 11.26
N ILE A 484 -34.07 -16.78 10.40
CA ILE A 484 -35.05 -17.82 10.70
C ILE A 484 -34.50 -19.13 10.16
N ALA A 485 -34.19 -20.05 11.08
CA ALA A 485 -33.70 -21.37 10.71
C ALA A 485 -34.86 -22.27 10.29
N GLU A 486 -34.82 -22.72 9.04
CA GLU A 486 -35.66 -23.79 8.51
C GLU A 486 -34.80 -25.04 8.22
N PRO A 487 -35.39 -26.22 7.98
CA PRO A 487 -34.63 -27.44 7.74
C PRO A 487 -33.64 -27.35 6.57
N GLU A 488 -34.07 -26.75 5.47
CA GLU A 488 -33.26 -26.62 4.24
C GLU A 488 -32.77 -25.19 4.00
N TRP A 489 -33.38 -24.20 4.66
CA TRP A 489 -33.16 -22.79 4.41
C TRP A 489 -32.75 -22.03 5.66
N ILE A 490 -32.04 -20.93 5.47
CA ILE A 490 -32.00 -19.84 6.45
C ILE A 490 -32.64 -18.64 5.78
N VAL A 491 -33.74 -18.16 6.35
CA VAL A 491 -34.55 -17.08 5.77
C VAL A 491 -34.37 -15.81 6.59
N GLN A 492 -34.19 -14.67 5.94
CA GLN A 492 -34.23 -13.37 6.59
C GLN A 492 -35.20 -12.44 5.88
N ASN A 493 -36.09 -11.82 6.65
CA ASN A 493 -37.08 -10.89 6.12
C ASN A 493 -36.53 -9.47 6.04
N PHE A 494 -36.92 -8.78 4.97
CA PHE A 494 -36.65 -7.38 4.72
C PHE A 494 -37.97 -6.65 4.41
N GLN A 495 -37.96 -5.33 4.40
CA GLN A 495 -39.16 -4.51 4.18
C GLN A 495 -39.91 -4.84 2.87
N HIS A 496 -39.18 -5.25 1.83
CA HIS A 496 -39.73 -5.47 0.50
C HIS A 496 -39.47 -6.88 -0.05
N GLY A 497 -39.04 -7.83 0.78
CA GLY A 497 -38.74 -9.17 0.32
C GLY A 497 -37.98 -10.03 1.33
N THR A 498 -37.38 -11.12 0.86
CA THR A 498 -36.57 -12.02 1.67
C THR A 498 -35.24 -12.37 1.00
N LEU A 499 -34.27 -12.74 1.82
CA LEU A 499 -33.09 -13.49 1.40
C LEU A 499 -33.12 -14.88 2.02
N ASN A 500 -32.92 -15.91 1.20
CA ASN A 500 -33.02 -17.30 1.59
C ASN A 500 -31.70 -18.00 1.25
N PHE A 501 -30.94 -18.43 2.26
CA PHE A 501 -29.73 -19.21 2.09
C PHE A 501 -30.04 -20.71 2.04
N ASP A 502 -29.65 -21.37 0.96
CA ASP A 502 -29.76 -22.81 0.77
C ASP A 502 -28.65 -23.54 1.52
N ARG A 503 -29.01 -24.43 2.45
CA ARG A 503 -28.01 -25.21 3.20
C ARG A 503 -27.33 -26.29 2.37
N GLN A 504 -27.96 -26.76 1.29
CA GLN A 504 -27.40 -27.80 0.41
C GLN A 504 -26.51 -27.20 -0.68
N THR A 505 -26.99 -26.14 -1.33
CA THR A 505 -26.28 -25.55 -2.47
C THR A 505 -25.38 -24.38 -2.11
N HIS A 506 -25.48 -23.87 -0.88
CA HIS A 506 -24.78 -22.67 -0.40
C HIS A 506 -25.10 -21.38 -1.19
N ASN A 507 -26.17 -21.40 -2.00
CA ASN A 507 -26.63 -20.24 -2.73
C ASN A 507 -27.51 -19.35 -1.85
N VAL A 508 -27.52 -18.05 -2.14
CA VAL A 508 -28.50 -17.11 -1.58
C VAL A 508 -29.49 -16.73 -2.66
N LEU A 509 -30.78 -16.88 -2.38
CA LEU A 509 -31.86 -16.46 -3.25
C LEU A 509 -32.51 -15.20 -2.72
N ARG A 510 -32.76 -14.24 -3.61
CA ARG A 510 -33.55 -13.05 -3.34
C ARG A 510 -34.97 -13.25 -3.82
N VAL A 511 -35.95 -12.93 -2.97
CA VAL A 511 -37.37 -12.93 -3.32
C VAL A 511 -37.94 -11.53 -3.10
N ILE A 512 -38.40 -10.88 -4.18
CA ILE A 512 -39.12 -9.59 -4.14
C ILE A 512 -40.37 -9.76 -4.99
N ASP A 513 -41.54 -9.39 -4.46
CA ASP A 513 -42.84 -9.51 -5.14
C ASP A 513 -43.11 -10.92 -5.73
N GLY A 514 -42.63 -11.96 -5.06
CA GLY A 514 -42.76 -13.35 -5.51
C GLY A 514 -41.79 -13.77 -6.63
N VAL A 515 -40.91 -12.88 -7.09
CA VAL A 515 -39.88 -13.18 -8.09
C VAL A 515 -38.60 -13.64 -7.39
N THR A 516 -38.21 -14.89 -7.64
CA THR A 516 -36.99 -15.49 -7.10
C THR A 516 -35.81 -15.32 -8.04
N LEU A 517 -34.69 -14.82 -7.52
CA LEU A 517 -33.41 -14.70 -8.23
C LEU A 517 -32.29 -15.33 -7.40
N VAL A 518 -31.54 -16.26 -7.98
CA VAL A 518 -30.31 -16.78 -7.36
C VAL A 518 -29.22 -15.72 -7.51
N LEU A 519 -28.63 -15.30 -6.40
CA LEU A 519 -27.55 -14.32 -6.39
C LEU A 519 -26.21 -15.03 -6.66
N PRO A 520 -25.30 -14.43 -7.45
CA PRO A 520 -23.97 -14.99 -7.65
C PRO A 520 -23.22 -15.03 -6.30
N PRO A 521 -22.33 -16.02 -6.10
CA PRO A 521 -21.51 -16.07 -4.90
C PRO A 521 -20.64 -14.80 -4.81
N PRO A 522 -20.31 -14.35 -3.58
CA PRO A 522 -19.40 -13.22 -3.42
C PRO A 522 -18.05 -13.55 -4.09
N PRO A 523 -17.40 -12.59 -4.78
CA PRO A 523 -16.05 -12.78 -5.30
C PRO A 523 -15.09 -13.18 -4.19
N THR A 524 -14.09 -14.00 -4.53
CA THR A 524 -13.07 -14.48 -3.58
C THR A 524 -12.22 -13.38 -2.94
N ASP A 525 -12.28 -12.16 -3.49
CA ASP A 525 -11.42 -11.04 -3.14
C ASP A 525 -12.14 -9.94 -2.31
N GLY A 526 -13.24 -10.27 -1.62
CA GLY A 526 -14.02 -9.33 -0.80
C GLY A 526 -15.04 -8.53 -1.63
N PRO A 527 -16.01 -7.85 -0.98
CA PRO A 527 -17.22 -7.42 -1.67
C PRO A 527 -16.93 -6.24 -2.62
N PRO A 528 -17.26 -6.34 -3.92
CA PRO A 528 -17.25 -5.17 -4.77
C PRO A 528 -18.59 -4.43 -4.70
N VAL A 529 -18.46 -3.12 -4.92
CA VAL A 529 -19.46 -2.10 -5.25
C VAL A 529 -20.16 -1.41 -4.07
N GLN A 530 -19.67 -0.22 -3.73
CA GLN A 530 -20.55 0.95 -3.68
C GLN A 530 -20.05 1.99 -4.67
N LEU A 531 -20.68 1.97 -5.85
CA LEU A 531 -20.79 3.07 -6.79
C LEU A 531 -21.14 4.35 -6.02
N GLU A 532 -20.58 5.48 -6.44
CA GLU A 532 -20.92 6.79 -5.91
C GLU A 532 -22.43 6.92 -5.63
N ARG A 533 -22.77 7.68 -4.58
CA ARG A 533 -24.02 8.43 -4.52
C ARG A 533 -24.09 9.29 -5.79
N PHE A 534 -24.48 8.71 -6.91
CA PHE A 534 -24.72 9.39 -8.17
C PHE A 534 -25.97 10.23 -7.99
N THR A 535 -25.74 11.48 -7.62
CA THR A 535 -26.71 12.57 -7.51
C THR A 535 -27.47 12.76 -8.83
N PRO A 536 -28.71 13.30 -8.78
CA PRO A 536 -28.84 14.72 -9.14
C PRO A 536 -29.74 15.60 -8.24
N ILE A 537 -29.21 16.80 -7.96
CA ILE A 537 -29.82 18.16 -7.97
C ILE A 537 -30.72 18.59 -6.79
N ARG A 538 -30.22 19.57 -6.01
CA ARG A 538 -30.49 20.99 -6.28
C ARG A 538 -29.22 21.82 -6.30
#